data_AF-A0A068SEV2-F1
#
_entry.id   AF-A0A068SEV2-F1
#
_cell.length_a   1.000
_cell.length_b   1.000
_cell.length_c   1.000
_cell.angle_alpha   90.00
_cell.angle_beta   90.00
_cell.angle_gamma   90.00
#
_symmetry.space_group_name_H-M   'P 1'
#
loop_
_entity.id
_entity.type
_entity.pdbx_description
1 polymer ?
#
loop_
_entity_poly.entity_id
_entity_poly.type
_entity_poly.pdbx_seq_one_letter_code
_entity_poly.pdbx_strand_id
1 'polypeptide(L)'
;MVTVSKIISRITETRWSKLYISTALVQAFIIIILQALICSQNTLQASLLPEPSNPSVLYSSTTNDDLIPERAADRLGRIKWENLAFIGFQVWFIGMVFDATIYQNTAEILALALLNAVCAVLGALQVVDGIKWVNALNDKNHDTSPLYMAMRLEIALSISILIFACVMAYLSYEMSRQFGWNIYKKIGADVQMQRMYRMFQFFVLALKIDVFTEFLVSLFYVIQFAFKSRTGAIWEIAIQVVVTVLILPMLYFARTAGSTESRGRMITFIVFEGVVVVHYGLILKQTLQPNNNWYTWICLVVIGILIVAATAGLGLVCMNNFGRGLKMYVQRGRGKQRQDLEMAKNTDNNWQIDDD
;
A
#
# COMPACT_ATOMS: atom_id res chain seq x y z
N MET A 1 3.60 -17.49 -18.41
CA MET A 1 4.40 -17.14 -17.21
C MET A 1 5.44 -16.12 -17.63
N VAL A 2 5.86 -15.23 -16.72
CA VAL A 2 6.98 -14.32 -16.98
C VAL A 2 8.28 -15.13 -16.86
N THR A 3 9.08 -15.20 -17.91
CA THR A 3 10.37 -15.91 -17.88
C THR A 3 11.46 -14.99 -17.35
N VAL A 4 12.49 -15.55 -16.70
CA VAL A 4 13.65 -14.78 -16.23
C VAL A 4 14.31 -13.99 -17.37
N SER A 5 14.38 -14.59 -18.57
CA SER A 5 14.87 -13.91 -19.77
C SER A 5 14.06 -12.66 -20.13
N LYS A 6 12.74 -12.70 -19.95
CA LYS A 6 11.84 -11.56 -20.19
C LYS A 6 12.02 -10.47 -19.14
N ILE A 7 12.28 -10.85 -17.89
CA ILE A 7 12.57 -9.90 -16.82
C ILE A 7 13.87 -9.15 -17.15
N ILE A 8 14.95 -9.88 -17.41
CA ILE A 8 16.26 -9.29 -17.72
C ILE A 8 16.18 -8.40 -18.95
N SER A 9 15.51 -8.85 -20.02
CA SER A 9 15.41 -8.06 -21.25
C SER A 9 14.66 -6.75 -21.06
N ARG A 10 13.57 -6.73 -20.28
CA ARG A 10 12.78 -5.52 -20.02
C ARG A 10 13.50 -4.54 -19.11
N ILE A 11 14.14 -5.03 -18.06
CA ILE A 11 14.91 -4.19 -17.12
C ILE A 11 16.08 -3.52 -17.84
N THR A 12 16.72 -4.25 -18.76
CA THR A 12 17.91 -3.76 -19.46
C THR A 12 17.61 -3.04 -20.77
N GLU A 13 16.33 -2.94 -21.16
CA GLU A 13 15.87 -2.40 -22.45
C GLU A 13 16.30 -0.94 -22.65
N THR A 14 16.14 -0.09 -21.64
CA THR A 14 16.49 1.33 -21.71
C THR A 14 17.36 1.76 -20.56
N ARG A 15 18.18 2.82 -20.77
CA ARG A 15 18.98 3.43 -19.70
C ARG A 15 18.09 3.90 -18.55
N TRP A 16 16.90 4.40 -18.87
CA TRP A 16 15.91 4.87 -17.90
C TRP A 16 15.32 3.73 -17.06
N SER A 17 15.03 2.57 -17.66
CA SER A 17 14.56 1.39 -16.93
C SER A 17 15.60 0.89 -15.92
N LYS A 18 16.87 0.86 -16.33
CA LYS A 18 18.00 0.52 -15.44
C LYS A 18 18.12 1.52 -14.29
N LEU A 19 18.11 2.82 -14.58
CA LEU A 19 18.22 3.86 -13.56
C LEU A 19 17.03 3.83 -12.59
N TYR A 20 15.81 3.62 -13.09
CA TYR A 20 14.60 3.54 -12.27
C TYR A 20 14.67 2.39 -11.27
N ILE A 21 15.00 1.17 -11.74
CA ILE A 21 15.11 0.00 -10.87
C ILE A 21 16.29 0.13 -9.90
N SER A 22 17.47 0.53 -10.38
CA SER A 22 18.63 0.71 -9.50
C SER A 22 18.37 1.75 -8.42
N THR A 23 17.73 2.87 -8.76
CA THR A 23 17.38 3.91 -7.79
C THR A 23 16.38 3.38 -6.76
N ALA A 24 15.35 2.65 -7.18
CA ALA A 24 14.39 2.04 -6.26
C ALA A 24 15.02 1.04 -5.30
N LEU A 25 15.98 0.24 -5.77
CA LEU A 25 16.73 -0.71 -4.93
C LEU A 25 17.61 0.02 -3.90
N VAL A 26 18.33 1.06 -4.33
CA VAL A 26 19.16 1.89 -3.43
C VAL A 26 18.29 2.63 -2.41
N GLN A 27 17.18 3.23 -2.86
CA GLN A 27 16.17 3.86 -2.01
C GLN A 27 15.72 2.89 -0.90
N ALA A 28 15.26 1.71 -1.28
CA ALA A 28 14.74 0.73 -0.35
C ALA A 28 15.82 0.25 0.64
N PHE A 29 17.05 -0.01 0.17
CA PHE A 29 18.15 -0.41 1.03
C PHE A 29 18.45 0.63 2.11
N ILE A 30 18.60 1.90 1.71
CA ILE A 30 18.90 3.00 2.65
C ILE A 30 17.75 3.20 3.64
N ILE A 31 16.50 3.27 3.15
CA ILE A 31 15.33 3.51 4.00
C ILE A 31 15.12 2.35 4.99
N ILE A 32 15.28 1.10 4.56
CA ILE A 32 15.13 -0.06 5.45
C ILE A 32 16.15 -0.03 6.58
N ILE A 33 17.42 0.31 6.29
CA ILE A 33 18.46 0.41 7.32
C ILE A 33 18.14 1.53 8.31
N LEU A 34 17.79 2.73 7.82
CA LEU A 34 17.43 3.85 8.68
C LEU A 34 16.22 3.51 9.56
N GLN A 35 15.18 2.91 8.99
CA GLN A 35 13.99 2.48 9.74
C GLN A 35 14.31 1.41 10.79
N ALA A 36 15.19 0.46 10.49
CA ALA A 36 15.63 -0.54 11.45
C ALA A 36 16.41 0.09 12.63
N LEU A 37 17.28 1.06 12.35
CA LEU A 37 18.01 1.79 13.38
C LEU A 37 17.09 2.65 14.26
N ILE A 38 16.15 3.38 13.65
CA ILE A 38 15.11 4.15 14.35
C ILE A 38 14.29 3.24 15.26
N CYS A 39 13.86 2.08 14.73
CA CYS A 39 13.12 1.08 15.49
C CYS A 39 13.92 0.58 16.71
N SER A 40 15.21 0.30 16.54
CA SER A 40 16.08 -0.12 17.64
C SER A 40 16.20 0.94 18.72
N GLN A 41 16.41 2.21 18.35
CA GLN A 41 16.58 3.31 19.31
C GLN A 41 15.28 3.62 20.05
N ASN A 42 14.15 3.67 19.35
CA ASN A 42 12.83 3.87 19.97
C ASN A 42 12.44 2.71 20.89
N THR A 43 12.78 1.46 20.53
CA THR A 43 12.55 0.29 21.40
C THR A 43 13.43 0.34 22.65
N LEU A 44 14.69 0.77 22.51
CA LEU A 44 15.59 0.96 23.64
C LEU A 44 15.04 2.04 24.59
N GLN A 45 14.65 3.20 24.07
CA GLN A 45 14.04 4.26 24.89
C GLN A 45 12.79 3.75 25.61
N ALA A 46 11.89 3.04 24.92
CA ALA A 46 10.66 2.51 25.51
C ALA A 46 10.95 1.58 26.70
N SER A 47 12.03 0.79 26.63
CA SER A 47 12.43 -0.13 27.72
C SER A 47 12.97 0.57 28.97
N LEU A 48 13.36 1.84 28.86
CA LEU A 48 13.87 2.65 29.97
C LEU A 48 12.76 3.44 30.68
N LEU A 49 11.55 3.45 30.14
CA LEU A 49 10.40 4.19 30.67
C LEU A 49 9.47 3.27 31.48
N PRO A 50 8.71 3.83 32.45
CA PRO A 50 7.77 3.03 33.23
C PRO A 50 6.65 2.48 32.36
N GLU A 51 6.27 1.22 32.60
CA GLU A 51 5.09 0.63 31.96
C GLU A 51 3.81 1.33 32.41
N PRO A 52 2.79 1.45 31.54
CA PRO A 52 1.52 2.05 31.90
C PRO A 52 0.88 1.35 33.10
N SER A 53 0.68 2.09 34.18
CA SER A 53 0.16 1.59 35.45
C SER A 53 -1.29 1.08 35.34
N ASN A 54 -2.11 1.74 34.51
CA ASN A 54 -3.48 1.34 34.19
C ASN A 54 -3.88 1.77 32.76
N PRO A 55 -4.82 1.06 32.10
CA PRO A 55 -5.30 1.44 30.76
C PRO A 55 -5.88 2.86 30.68
N SER A 56 -6.48 3.35 31.78
CA SER A 56 -7.07 4.69 31.87
C SER A 56 -6.07 5.83 31.63
N VAL A 57 -4.78 5.59 31.87
CA VAL A 57 -3.69 6.57 31.64
C VAL A 57 -3.61 6.99 30.16
N LEU A 58 -3.95 6.07 29.24
CA LEU A 58 -3.91 6.27 27.80
C LEU A 58 -5.17 6.95 27.23
N TYR A 59 -6.27 6.98 27.99
CA TYR A 59 -7.57 7.51 27.56
C TYR A 59 -8.06 8.71 28.37
N SER A 60 -7.37 9.06 29.46
CA SER A 60 -7.70 10.23 30.27
C SER A 60 -7.48 11.53 29.50
N SER A 61 -8.53 12.34 29.39
CA SER A 61 -8.47 13.71 28.86
C SER A 61 -7.77 14.66 29.83
N THR A 62 -7.63 14.29 31.11
CA THR A 62 -6.91 15.08 32.12
C THR A 62 -5.41 14.89 31.95
N THR A 63 -4.70 16.00 31.74
CA THR A 63 -3.24 16.04 31.65
C THR A 63 -2.66 16.04 33.05
N ASN A 64 -2.67 14.88 33.72
CA ASN A 64 -1.78 14.72 34.87
C ASN A 64 -0.37 14.59 34.32
N ASP A 65 0.41 15.64 34.52
CA ASP A 65 1.79 15.80 34.09
C ASP A 65 2.70 14.62 34.46
N ASP A 66 2.40 13.95 35.58
CA ASP A 66 3.14 12.78 36.08
C ASP A 66 2.99 11.53 35.19
N LEU A 67 1.99 11.49 34.30
CA LEU A 67 1.70 10.33 33.44
C LEU A 67 2.37 10.41 32.05
N ILE A 68 3.14 11.48 31.77
CA ILE A 68 3.82 11.66 30.48
C ILE A 68 4.79 10.50 30.16
N PRO A 69 5.64 10.02 31.11
CA PRO A 69 6.57 8.92 30.83
C PRO A 69 5.87 7.61 30.45
N GLU A 70 4.74 7.29 31.10
CA GLU A 70 3.93 6.10 30.79
C GLU A 70 3.31 6.20 29.38
N ARG A 71 2.80 7.39 29.02
CA ARG A 71 2.25 7.64 27.68
C ARG A 71 3.34 7.60 26.60
N ALA A 72 4.54 8.08 26.92
CA ALA A 72 5.70 8.00 26.05
C ALA A 72 6.13 6.54 25.82
N ALA A 73 6.22 5.73 26.88
CA ALA A 73 6.52 4.30 26.78
C ALA A 73 5.54 3.59 25.83
N ASP A 74 4.24 3.87 25.97
CA ASP A 74 3.22 3.32 25.09
C ASP A 74 3.41 3.79 23.64
N ARG A 75 3.60 5.10 23.41
CA ARG A 75 3.78 5.64 22.05
C ARG A 75 5.01 5.03 21.37
N LEU A 76 6.16 5.05 22.03
CA LEU A 76 7.42 4.51 21.49
C LEU A 76 7.29 3.00 21.23
N GLY A 77 6.58 2.29 22.11
CA GLY A 77 6.20 0.89 21.92
C GLY A 77 5.32 0.65 20.68
N ARG A 78 4.51 1.63 20.25
CA ARG A 78 3.73 1.58 19.00
C ARG A 78 4.54 1.98 17.76
N ILE A 79 5.50 2.90 17.89
CA ILE A 79 6.33 3.40 16.77
C ILE A 79 7.07 2.27 16.06
N LYS A 80 7.45 1.18 16.74
CA LYS A 80 8.07 0.01 16.08
C LYS A 80 7.22 -0.57 14.95
N TRP A 81 5.89 -0.54 15.07
CA TRP A 81 4.96 -1.02 14.04
C TRP A 81 4.86 -0.06 12.87
N GLU A 82 5.04 1.23 13.12
CA GLU A 82 5.17 2.25 12.09
C GLU A 82 6.43 2.01 11.24
N ASN A 83 7.58 1.79 11.89
CA ASN A 83 8.83 1.50 11.20
C ASN A 83 8.73 0.20 10.39
N LEU A 84 8.07 -0.83 10.94
CA LEU A 84 7.80 -2.07 10.21
C LEU A 84 6.89 -1.83 8.99
N ALA A 85 5.91 -0.93 9.11
CA ALA A 85 5.06 -0.54 7.99
C ALA A 85 5.83 0.15 6.87
N PHE A 86 6.76 1.05 7.19
CA PHE A 86 7.65 1.66 6.21
C PHE A 86 8.61 0.65 5.56
N ILE A 87 9.14 -0.31 6.34
CA ILE A 87 9.96 -1.41 5.79
C ILE A 87 9.12 -2.26 4.83
N GLY A 88 7.91 -2.65 5.23
CA GLY A 88 6.96 -3.37 4.39
C GLY A 88 6.60 -2.61 3.12
N PHE A 89 6.43 -1.28 3.22
CA PHE A 89 6.22 -0.40 2.08
C PHE A 89 7.38 -0.47 1.09
N GLN A 90 8.64 -0.37 1.54
CA GLN A 90 9.80 -0.43 0.64
C GLN A 90 9.92 -1.78 -0.07
N VAL A 91 9.65 -2.89 0.63
CA VAL A 91 9.65 -4.23 0.02
C VAL A 91 8.56 -4.36 -1.04
N TRP A 92 7.33 -3.94 -0.72
CA TRP A 92 6.21 -3.92 -1.66
C TRP A 92 6.49 -2.98 -2.85
N PHE A 93 7.06 -1.81 -2.58
CA PHE A 93 7.39 -0.79 -3.58
C PHE A 93 8.39 -1.32 -4.61
N ILE A 94 9.45 -2.03 -4.18
CA ILE A 94 10.35 -2.72 -5.12
C ILE A 94 9.55 -3.65 -6.02
N GLY A 95 8.70 -4.51 -5.45
CA GLY A 95 7.88 -5.44 -6.23
C GLY A 95 7.04 -4.74 -7.31
N MET A 96 6.44 -3.61 -6.96
CA MET A 96 5.68 -2.78 -7.88
C MET A 96 6.55 -2.10 -8.95
N VAL A 97 7.74 -1.62 -8.61
CA VAL A 97 8.69 -1.04 -9.59
C VAL A 97 9.08 -2.07 -10.65
N PHE A 98 9.34 -3.31 -10.23
CA PHE A 98 9.61 -4.41 -11.16
C PHE A 98 8.38 -4.71 -12.03
N ASP A 99 7.20 -4.84 -11.42
CA ASP A 99 5.97 -5.12 -12.17
C ASP A 99 5.69 -4.02 -13.21
N ALA A 100 5.71 -2.76 -12.80
CA ALA A 100 5.46 -1.61 -13.65
C ALA A 100 6.45 -1.52 -14.82
N THR A 101 7.72 -1.86 -14.59
CA THR A 101 8.76 -1.87 -15.62
C THR A 101 8.60 -3.06 -16.58
N ILE A 102 8.37 -4.27 -16.07
CA ILE A 102 8.22 -5.50 -16.87
C ILE A 102 6.99 -5.42 -17.78
N TYR A 103 5.88 -4.87 -17.27
CA TYR A 103 4.63 -4.74 -18.01
C TYR A 103 4.49 -3.40 -18.74
N GLN A 104 5.48 -2.51 -18.62
CA GLN A 104 5.49 -1.18 -19.22
C GLN A 104 4.23 -0.38 -18.89
N ASN A 105 3.79 -0.44 -17.62
CA ASN A 105 2.55 0.19 -17.18
C ASN A 105 2.81 1.62 -16.67
N THR A 106 2.50 2.60 -17.52
CA THR A 106 2.63 4.03 -17.20
C THR A 106 1.79 4.46 -15.99
N ALA A 107 0.58 3.92 -15.83
CA ALA A 107 -0.29 4.26 -14.71
C ALA A 107 0.32 3.83 -13.37
N GLU A 108 0.94 2.64 -13.35
CA GLU A 108 1.65 2.13 -12.17
C GLU A 108 2.85 3.00 -11.81
N ILE A 109 3.66 3.39 -12.79
CA ILE A 109 4.80 4.30 -12.58
C ILE A 109 4.36 5.63 -11.97
N LEU A 110 3.30 6.23 -12.51
CA LEU A 110 2.78 7.50 -12.00
C LEU A 110 2.23 7.34 -10.57
N ALA A 111 1.52 6.25 -10.29
CA ALA A 111 1.03 5.96 -8.94
C ALA A 111 2.19 5.76 -7.94
N LEU A 112 3.27 5.09 -8.33
CA LEU A 112 4.46 4.91 -7.49
C LEU A 112 5.17 6.24 -7.21
N ALA A 113 5.22 7.15 -8.18
CA ALA A 113 5.75 8.50 -7.95
C ALA A 113 4.93 9.27 -6.90
N LEU A 114 3.59 9.19 -7.00
CA LEU A 114 2.69 9.80 -6.02
C LEU A 114 2.85 9.17 -4.63
N LEU A 115 2.95 7.84 -4.55
CA LEU A 115 3.14 7.13 -3.28
C LEU A 115 4.48 7.49 -2.61
N ASN A 116 5.54 7.73 -3.39
CA ASN A 116 6.80 8.25 -2.85
C ASN A 116 6.65 9.66 -2.27
N ALA A 117 5.87 10.54 -2.91
CA ALA A 117 5.58 11.87 -2.37
C ALA A 117 4.77 11.79 -1.06
N VAL A 118 3.77 10.91 -1.00
CA VAL A 118 3.04 10.62 0.25
C VAL A 118 3.99 10.10 1.33
N CYS A 119 4.89 9.17 0.98
CA CYS A 119 5.88 8.63 1.91
C CYS A 119 6.81 9.72 2.47
N ALA A 120 7.18 10.73 1.67
CA ALA A 120 7.96 11.88 2.13
C ALA A 120 7.21 12.72 3.18
N VAL A 121 5.91 12.94 3.00
CA VAL A 121 5.07 13.63 3.99
C VAL A 121 4.99 12.82 5.29
N LEU A 122 4.78 11.50 5.19
CA LEU A 122 4.75 10.64 6.37
C LEU A 122 6.11 10.61 7.10
N GLY A 123 7.23 10.62 6.37
CA GLY A 123 8.57 10.74 6.97
C GLY A 123 8.78 12.06 7.71
N ALA A 124 8.21 13.17 7.23
CA ALA A 124 8.24 14.44 7.95
C ALA A 124 7.40 14.40 9.24
N LEU A 125 6.25 13.72 9.22
CA LEU A 125 5.42 13.52 10.41
C LEU A 125 6.14 12.71 11.49
N GLN A 126 6.98 11.74 11.12
CA GLN A 126 7.83 10.99 12.07
C GLN A 126 8.72 11.93 12.88
N VAL A 127 9.39 12.87 12.20
CA VAL A 127 10.26 13.86 12.85
C VAL A 127 9.49 14.74 13.83
N VAL A 128 8.29 15.20 13.45
CA VAL A 128 7.43 16.03 14.31
C VAL A 128 7.04 15.27 15.58
N ASP A 129 6.70 13.99 15.45
CA ASP A 129 6.40 13.13 16.59
C ASP A 129 7.66 12.91 17.47
N GLY A 130 8.82 12.66 16.87
CA GLY A 130 10.09 12.53 17.59
C GLY A 130 10.41 13.77 18.45
N ILE A 131 10.33 14.97 17.86
CA ILE A 131 10.56 16.25 18.57
C ILE A 131 9.58 16.42 19.73
N LYS A 132 8.30 16.11 19.52
CA LYS A 132 7.26 16.22 20.55
C LYS A 132 7.61 15.39 21.79
N TRP A 133 8.01 14.12 21.61
CA TRP A 133 8.30 13.23 22.74
C TRP A 133 9.65 13.47 23.40
N VAL A 134 10.65 13.94 22.65
CA VAL A 134 11.91 14.42 23.22
C VAL A 134 11.65 15.58 24.18
N ASN A 135 10.89 16.59 23.75
CA ASN A 135 10.58 17.75 24.59
C ASN A 135 9.78 17.35 25.83
N ALA A 136 8.73 16.53 25.65
CA ALA A 136 7.88 16.10 26.75
C ALA A 136 8.63 15.30 27.85
N LEU A 137 9.61 14.48 27.46
CA LEU A 137 10.43 13.71 28.41
C LEU A 137 11.52 14.57 29.07
N ASN A 138 12.13 15.49 28.33
CA ASN A 138 13.11 16.45 28.88
C ASN A 138 12.48 17.35 29.96
N ASP A 139 11.25 17.81 29.74
CA ASP A 139 10.50 18.63 30.73
C ASP A 139 10.26 17.87 32.05
N LYS A 140 10.35 16.53 32.02
CA LYS A 140 10.23 15.64 33.19
C LYS A 140 11.57 15.08 33.68
N ASN A 141 12.70 15.62 33.20
CA ASN A 141 14.06 15.22 33.58
C ASN A 141 14.36 13.72 33.37
N HIS A 142 13.75 13.09 32.36
CA HIS A 142 14.11 11.73 31.95
C HIS A 142 15.30 11.74 30.99
N ASP A 143 16.14 10.70 31.04
CA ASP A 143 17.17 10.50 30.02
C ASP A 143 16.53 10.21 28.66
N THR A 144 16.87 11.04 27.67
CA THR A 144 16.36 10.96 26.29
C THR A 144 17.45 10.63 25.29
N SER A 145 18.64 10.19 25.72
CA SER A 145 19.78 9.96 24.83
C SER A 145 19.47 9.02 23.65
N PRO A 146 18.85 7.82 23.84
CA PRO A 146 18.40 6.98 22.73
C PRO A 146 17.35 7.65 21.84
N LEU A 147 16.37 8.33 22.42
CA LEU A 147 15.31 9.02 21.67
C LEU A 147 15.85 10.17 20.81
N TYR A 148 16.82 10.91 21.32
CA TYR A 148 17.47 12.00 20.60
C TYR A 148 18.27 11.47 19.41
N MET A 149 18.89 10.29 19.55
CA MET A 149 19.50 9.59 18.42
C MET A 149 18.44 9.13 17.39
N ALA A 150 17.31 8.58 17.85
CA ALA A 150 16.18 8.22 16.98
C ALA A 150 15.68 9.43 16.16
N MET A 151 15.46 10.57 16.81
CA MET A 151 15.02 11.82 16.17
C MET A 151 16.01 12.29 15.09
N ARG A 152 17.33 12.20 15.33
CA ARG A 152 18.35 12.54 14.32
C ARG A 152 18.30 11.60 13.12
N LEU A 153 18.08 10.30 13.36
CA LEU A 153 17.90 9.31 12.30
C LEU A 153 16.59 9.53 11.53
N GLU A 154 15.50 9.92 12.19
CA GLU A 154 14.24 10.29 11.56
C GLU A 154 14.39 11.51 10.64
N ILE A 155 15.19 12.52 11.03
CA ILE A 155 15.53 13.65 10.16
C ILE A 155 16.30 13.18 8.92
N ALA A 156 17.33 12.35 9.12
CA ALA A 156 18.12 11.79 8.01
C ALA A 156 17.26 10.95 7.06
N LEU A 157 16.34 10.16 7.62
CA LEU A 157 15.34 9.40 6.88
C LEU A 157 14.42 10.31 6.08
N SER A 158 13.82 11.32 6.69
CA SER A 158 12.88 12.24 6.02
C SER A 158 13.55 12.96 4.84
N ILE A 159 14.79 13.40 5.01
CA ILE A 159 15.58 14.03 3.93
C ILE A 159 15.87 13.01 2.82
N SER A 160 16.27 11.78 3.19
CA SER A 160 16.54 10.71 2.22
C SER A 160 15.30 10.37 1.39
N ILE A 161 14.14 10.19 2.03
CA ILE A 161 12.87 9.91 1.35
C ILE A 161 12.51 11.05 0.40
N LEU A 162 12.66 12.31 0.82
CA LEU A 162 12.35 13.46 -0.02
C LEU A 162 13.24 13.51 -1.28
N ILE A 163 14.55 13.30 -1.12
CA ILE A 163 15.48 13.24 -2.26
C ILE A 163 15.08 12.12 -3.22
N PHE A 164 14.82 10.92 -2.70
CA PHE A 164 14.39 9.79 -3.52
C PHE A 164 13.03 10.03 -4.18
N ALA A 165 12.08 10.69 -3.51
CA ALA A 165 10.80 11.05 -4.10
C ALA A 165 10.99 12.00 -5.30
N CYS A 166 11.85 13.02 -5.19
CA CYS A 166 12.18 13.90 -6.30
C CYS A 166 12.85 13.16 -7.47
N VAL A 167 13.86 12.33 -7.19
CA VAL A 167 14.56 11.55 -8.22
C VAL A 167 13.61 10.56 -8.89
N MET A 168 12.82 9.83 -8.12
CA MET A 168 11.86 8.86 -8.64
C MET A 168 10.73 9.53 -9.40
N ALA A 169 10.28 10.73 -9.02
CA ALA A 169 9.31 11.50 -9.79
C ALA A 169 9.87 11.89 -11.18
N TYR A 170 11.11 12.36 -11.23
CA TYR A 170 11.80 12.66 -12.50
C TYR A 170 11.97 11.40 -13.37
N LEU A 171 12.45 10.30 -12.80
CA LEU A 171 12.62 9.05 -13.56
C LEU A 171 11.27 8.47 -14.01
N SER A 172 10.22 8.63 -13.18
CA SER A 172 8.86 8.24 -13.54
C SER A 172 8.33 9.04 -14.72
N TYR A 173 8.64 10.34 -14.80
CA TYR A 173 8.30 11.18 -15.94
C TYR A 173 8.98 10.69 -17.22
N GLU A 174 10.28 10.42 -17.20
CA GLU A 174 11.03 9.92 -18.37
C GLU A 174 10.56 8.52 -18.82
N MET A 175 10.29 7.63 -17.87
CA MET A 175 9.71 6.31 -18.14
C MET A 175 8.29 6.44 -18.74
N SER A 176 7.47 7.35 -18.21
CA SER A 176 6.11 7.59 -18.69
C SER A 176 6.08 8.08 -20.14
N ARG A 177 7.03 8.96 -20.52
CA ARG A 177 7.19 9.39 -21.93
C ARG A 177 7.50 8.21 -22.84
N GLN A 178 8.47 7.37 -22.47
CA GLN A 178 8.83 6.18 -23.27
C GLN A 178 7.67 5.21 -23.44
N PHE A 179 6.95 4.91 -22.37
CA PHE A 179 5.85 3.94 -22.39
C PHE A 179 4.60 4.49 -23.08
N GLY A 180 4.33 5.80 -22.95
CA GLY A 180 3.23 6.47 -23.65
C GLY A 180 3.33 6.36 -25.18
N TRP A 181 4.55 6.50 -25.72
CA TRP A 181 4.82 6.30 -27.16
C TRP A 181 4.54 4.87 -27.64
N ASN A 182 4.79 3.86 -26.80
CA ASN A 182 4.53 2.45 -27.13
C ASN A 182 3.04 2.09 -27.08
N ILE A 183 2.30 2.67 -26.13
CA ILE A 183 0.84 2.47 -26.01
C ILE A 183 0.11 3.11 -27.20
N TYR A 184 0.50 4.34 -27.59
CA TYR A 184 -0.10 5.04 -28.74
C TYR A 184 -0.02 4.22 -30.04
N LYS A 185 1.12 3.55 -30.29
CA LYS A 185 1.33 2.73 -31.50
C LYS A 185 0.55 1.41 -31.52
N LYS A 186 0.07 0.92 -30.37
CA LYS A 186 -0.42 -0.48 -30.24
C LYS A 186 -1.93 -0.64 -30.24
N ILE A 187 -2.71 0.40 -29.91
CA ILE A 187 -4.15 0.23 -29.62
C ILE A 187 -5.06 0.49 -30.84
N GLY A 188 -4.61 1.19 -31.89
CA GLY A 188 -5.46 1.45 -33.06
C GLY A 188 -6.71 2.30 -32.74
N ALA A 189 -7.73 2.30 -33.61
CA ALA A 189 -8.74 3.38 -33.71
C ALA A 189 -9.96 3.29 -32.77
N ASP A 190 -10.25 2.16 -32.12
CA ASP A 190 -11.45 2.06 -31.26
C ASP A 190 -11.21 2.65 -29.86
N VAL A 191 -11.56 3.93 -29.73
CA VAL A 191 -11.44 4.75 -28.50
C VAL A 191 -12.24 4.17 -27.33
N GLN A 192 -13.39 3.55 -27.58
CA GLN A 192 -14.27 3.02 -26.54
C GLN A 192 -13.63 1.80 -25.87
N MET A 193 -13.10 0.89 -26.68
CA MET A 193 -12.42 -0.30 -26.18
C MET A 193 -11.18 0.06 -25.34
N GLN A 194 -10.40 1.06 -25.78
CA GLN A 194 -9.25 1.53 -24.98
C GLN A 194 -9.68 2.12 -23.65
N ARG A 195 -10.79 2.88 -23.62
CA ARG A 195 -11.30 3.47 -22.38
C ARG A 195 -11.68 2.38 -21.38
N MET A 196 -12.41 1.36 -21.82
CA MET A 196 -12.79 0.23 -20.96
C MET A 196 -11.57 -0.53 -20.45
N TYR A 197 -10.59 -0.80 -21.33
CA TYR A 197 -9.35 -1.46 -20.94
C TYR A 197 -8.52 -0.63 -19.94
N ARG A 198 -8.39 0.69 -20.15
CA ARG A 198 -7.70 1.59 -19.21
C ARG A 198 -8.35 1.60 -17.83
N MET A 199 -9.69 1.67 -17.77
CA MET A 199 -10.41 1.60 -16.48
C MET A 199 -10.16 0.27 -15.77
N PHE A 200 -10.13 -0.83 -16.50
CA PHE A 200 -9.76 -2.12 -15.91
C PHE A 200 -8.30 -2.16 -15.43
N GLN A 201 -7.36 -1.54 -16.15
CA GLN A 201 -5.98 -1.43 -15.67
C GLN A 201 -5.87 -0.59 -14.39
N PHE A 202 -6.60 0.53 -14.30
CA PHE A 202 -6.67 1.32 -13.07
C PHE A 202 -7.28 0.52 -11.92
N PHE A 203 -8.32 -0.27 -12.17
CA PHE A 203 -8.88 -1.18 -11.17
C PHE A 203 -7.84 -2.21 -10.69
N VAL A 204 -7.13 -2.87 -11.60
CA VAL A 204 -6.07 -3.83 -11.23
C VAL A 204 -4.91 -3.16 -10.50
N LEU A 205 -4.57 -1.94 -10.87
CA LEU A 205 -3.58 -1.13 -10.16
C LEU A 205 -4.03 -0.82 -8.73
N ALA A 206 -5.28 -0.40 -8.55
CA ALA A 206 -5.86 -0.14 -7.23
C ALA A 206 -5.77 -1.40 -6.34
N LEU A 207 -6.19 -2.56 -6.85
CA LEU A 207 -6.06 -3.85 -6.13
C LEU A 207 -4.62 -4.18 -5.71
N LYS A 208 -3.60 -3.76 -6.48
CA LYS A 208 -2.19 -3.96 -6.10
C LYS A 208 -1.75 -3.00 -4.99
N ILE A 209 -2.25 -1.77 -5.02
CA ILE A 209 -2.04 -0.77 -3.95
C ILE A 209 -2.71 -1.25 -2.67
N ASP A 210 -3.91 -1.83 -2.76
CA ASP A 210 -4.65 -2.41 -1.63
C ASP A 210 -3.90 -3.54 -0.92
N VAL A 211 -3.02 -4.27 -1.61
CA VAL A 211 -2.12 -5.23 -0.93
C VAL A 211 -1.28 -4.54 0.16
N PHE A 212 -0.85 -3.29 -0.07
CA PHE A 212 -0.17 -2.50 0.95
C PHE A 212 -1.18 -1.78 1.84
N THR A 213 -2.08 -0.99 1.25
CA THR A 213 -2.90 -0.04 1.99
C THR A 213 -4.03 -0.68 2.78
N GLU A 214 -4.55 -1.83 2.32
CA GLU A 214 -5.52 -2.64 3.05
C GLU A 214 -4.84 -3.76 3.84
N PHE A 215 -4.12 -4.66 3.17
CA PHE A 215 -3.63 -5.87 3.83
C PHE A 215 -2.47 -5.59 4.80
N LEU A 216 -1.38 -4.94 4.35
CA LEU A 216 -0.21 -4.74 5.21
C LEU A 216 -0.49 -3.79 6.38
N VAL A 217 -1.19 -2.67 6.14
CA VAL A 217 -1.59 -1.75 7.22
C VAL A 217 -2.46 -2.47 8.26
N SER A 218 -3.46 -3.23 7.81
CA SER A 218 -4.34 -4.03 8.67
C SER A 218 -3.58 -5.12 9.44
N LEU A 219 -2.63 -5.80 8.77
CA LEU A 219 -1.78 -6.82 9.38
C LEU A 219 -0.92 -6.25 10.51
N PHE A 220 -0.22 -5.14 10.26
CA PHE A 220 0.62 -4.48 11.27
C PHE A 220 -0.22 -4.00 12.47
N TYR A 221 -1.43 -3.50 12.21
CA TYR A 221 -2.37 -3.12 13.26
C TYR A 221 -2.77 -4.32 14.13
N VAL A 222 -3.21 -5.41 13.50
CA VAL A 222 -3.67 -6.63 14.19
C VAL A 222 -2.55 -7.22 15.03
N ILE A 223 -1.32 -7.31 14.49
CA ILE A 223 -0.18 -7.85 15.23
C ILE A 223 0.10 -7.00 16.48
N GLN A 224 0.10 -5.67 16.36
CA GLN A 224 0.28 -4.78 17.50
C GLN A 224 -0.74 -5.06 18.62
N PHE A 225 -2.02 -5.18 18.26
CA PHE A 225 -3.10 -5.30 19.24
C PHE A 225 -3.21 -6.72 19.82
N ALA A 226 -2.87 -7.74 19.03
CA ALA A 226 -2.80 -9.13 19.46
C ALA A 226 -1.80 -9.32 20.62
N PHE A 227 -0.67 -8.60 20.60
CA PHE A 227 0.33 -8.67 21.68
C PHE A 227 -0.03 -7.86 22.93
N LYS A 228 -1.01 -6.95 22.86
CA LYS A 228 -1.33 -6.01 23.96
C LYS A 228 -2.60 -6.39 24.74
N SER A 229 -3.45 -7.28 24.20
CA SER A 229 -4.77 -7.50 24.77
C SER A 229 -4.73 -8.42 26.01
N ARG A 230 -4.75 -7.81 27.20
CA ARG A 230 -4.95 -8.50 28.48
C ARG A 230 -6.38 -8.41 29.02
N THR A 231 -7.27 -7.61 28.43
CA THR A 231 -8.60 -7.37 29.02
C THR A 231 -9.61 -6.82 28.00
N GLY A 232 -10.65 -7.60 27.68
CA GLY A 232 -12.00 -7.07 27.38
C GLY A 232 -12.54 -7.11 25.94
N ALA A 233 -11.71 -7.01 24.89
CA ALA A 233 -12.21 -6.80 23.51
C ALA A 233 -11.89 -7.96 22.54
N ILE A 234 -12.07 -9.20 22.98
CA ILE A 234 -11.75 -10.41 22.17
C ILE A 234 -12.53 -10.40 20.84
N TRP A 235 -13.79 -9.96 20.84
CA TRP A 235 -14.64 -9.91 19.66
C TRP A 235 -14.15 -8.90 18.60
N GLU A 236 -13.68 -7.72 19.01
CA GLU A 236 -13.14 -6.72 18.07
C GLU A 236 -11.90 -7.24 17.38
N ILE A 237 -10.97 -7.84 18.15
CA ILE A 237 -9.75 -8.43 17.61
C ILE A 237 -10.07 -9.59 16.68
N ALA A 238 -11.03 -10.46 17.03
CA ALA A 238 -11.45 -11.56 16.18
C ALA A 238 -11.99 -11.07 14.83
N ILE A 239 -12.84 -10.03 14.84
CA ILE A 239 -13.33 -9.41 13.60
C ILE A 239 -12.18 -8.83 12.79
N GLN A 240 -11.28 -8.08 13.42
CA GLN A 240 -10.12 -7.48 12.75
C GLN A 240 -9.26 -8.55 12.08
N VAL A 241 -8.90 -9.62 12.79
CA VAL A 241 -8.12 -10.75 12.26
C VAL A 241 -8.83 -11.40 11.06
N VAL A 242 -10.13 -11.69 11.19
CA VAL A 242 -10.91 -12.34 10.13
C VAL A 242 -10.95 -11.46 8.88
N VAL A 243 -11.22 -10.16 9.03
CA VAL A 243 -11.22 -9.22 7.89
C VAL A 243 -9.83 -9.16 7.27
N THR A 244 -8.75 -9.01 8.05
CA THR A 244 -7.37 -8.97 7.54
C THR A 244 -7.01 -10.20 6.70
N VAL A 245 -7.38 -11.40 7.18
CA VAL A 245 -7.10 -12.66 6.48
C VAL A 245 -7.89 -12.76 5.17
N LEU A 246 -9.10 -12.22 5.12
CA LEU A 246 -9.96 -12.25 3.94
C LEU A 246 -9.58 -11.23 2.85
N ILE A 247 -8.82 -10.17 3.17
CA ILE A 247 -8.42 -9.13 2.20
C ILE A 247 -7.71 -9.75 0.98
N LEU A 248 -6.62 -10.50 1.18
CA LEU A 248 -5.85 -11.05 0.04
C LEU A 248 -6.66 -11.99 -0.86
N PRO A 249 -7.43 -12.98 -0.33
CA PRO A 249 -8.37 -13.76 -1.12
C PRO A 249 -9.38 -12.90 -1.88
N MET A 250 -9.92 -11.85 -1.26
CA MET A 250 -10.92 -10.99 -1.87
C MET A 250 -10.34 -10.10 -2.98
N LEU A 251 -9.13 -9.56 -2.84
CA LEU A 251 -8.44 -8.83 -3.91
C LEU A 251 -8.17 -9.74 -5.13
N TYR A 252 -7.73 -10.98 -4.90
CA TYR A 252 -7.58 -11.97 -5.97
C TYR A 252 -8.92 -12.35 -6.61
N PHE A 253 -9.95 -12.52 -5.79
CA PHE A 253 -11.32 -12.79 -6.23
C PHE A 253 -11.87 -11.65 -7.10
N ALA A 254 -11.59 -10.40 -6.75
CA ALA A 254 -11.96 -9.20 -7.51
C ALA A 254 -11.27 -9.15 -8.87
N ARG A 255 -9.97 -9.41 -8.90
CA ARG A 255 -9.18 -9.48 -10.15
C ARG A 255 -9.73 -10.52 -11.12
N THR A 256 -10.14 -11.66 -10.59
CA THR A 256 -10.71 -12.74 -11.41
C THR A 256 -12.16 -12.44 -11.81
N ALA A 257 -12.97 -11.87 -10.91
CA ALA A 257 -14.33 -11.41 -11.20
C ALA A 257 -14.35 -10.46 -12.41
N GLY A 258 -13.50 -9.44 -12.41
CA GLY A 258 -13.38 -8.49 -13.51
C GLY A 258 -12.92 -9.13 -14.83
N SER A 259 -12.01 -10.12 -14.79
CA SER A 259 -11.60 -10.83 -16.02
C SER A 259 -12.62 -11.81 -16.57
N THR A 260 -13.49 -12.32 -15.71
CA THR A 260 -14.60 -13.21 -16.12
C THR A 260 -15.89 -12.44 -16.41
N GLU A 261 -15.88 -11.12 -16.23
CA GLU A 261 -17.06 -10.25 -16.33
C GLU A 261 -18.25 -10.72 -15.44
N SER A 262 -17.93 -11.30 -14.28
CA SER A 262 -18.95 -11.86 -13.38
C SER A 262 -19.50 -10.77 -12.45
N ARG A 263 -20.73 -10.31 -12.74
CA ARG A 263 -21.41 -9.27 -11.93
C ARG A 263 -21.59 -9.69 -10.48
N GLY A 264 -22.07 -10.91 -10.22
CA GLY A 264 -22.29 -11.40 -8.85
C GLY A 264 -21.02 -11.36 -8.01
N ARG A 265 -19.90 -11.84 -8.56
CA ARG A 265 -18.59 -11.83 -7.89
C ARG A 265 -18.08 -10.40 -7.64
N MET A 266 -18.29 -9.49 -8.60
CA MET A 266 -17.92 -8.09 -8.42
C MET A 266 -18.76 -7.40 -7.33
N ILE A 267 -20.07 -7.69 -7.26
CA ILE A 267 -20.93 -7.17 -6.19
C ILE A 267 -20.48 -7.69 -4.82
N THR A 268 -20.17 -8.98 -4.70
CA THR A 268 -19.63 -9.55 -3.44
C THR A 268 -18.35 -8.84 -3.01
N PHE A 269 -17.45 -8.55 -3.95
CA PHE A 269 -16.25 -7.78 -3.68
C PHE A 269 -16.57 -6.36 -3.19
N ILE A 270 -17.42 -5.61 -3.89
CA ILE A 270 -17.80 -4.24 -3.50
C ILE A 270 -18.47 -4.19 -2.12
N VAL A 271 -19.29 -5.20 -1.77
CA VAL A 271 -19.85 -5.31 -0.42
C VAL A 271 -18.76 -5.56 0.62
N PHE A 272 -17.77 -6.39 0.31
CA PHE A 272 -16.62 -6.62 1.17
C PHE A 272 -15.77 -5.35 1.37
N GLU A 273 -15.58 -4.53 0.34
CA GLU A 273 -14.94 -3.20 0.48
C GLU A 273 -15.65 -2.33 1.52
N GLY A 274 -16.99 -2.39 1.59
CA GLY A 274 -17.77 -1.74 2.65
C GLY A 274 -17.42 -2.24 4.06
N VAL A 275 -17.15 -3.54 4.21
CA VAL A 275 -16.68 -4.13 5.47
C VAL A 275 -15.26 -3.65 5.80
N VAL A 276 -14.38 -3.52 4.80
CA VAL A 276 -13.02 -2.97 4.97
C VAL A 276 -13.08 -1.50 5.42
N VAL A 277 -13.99 -0.68 4.90
CA VAL A 277 -14.20 0.70 5.39
C VAL A 277 -14.58 0.71 6.87
N VAL A 278 -15.51 -0.15 7.30
CA VAL A 278 -15.89 -0.25 8.72
C VAL A 278 -14.70 -0.68 9.58
N HIS A 279 -13.93 -1.67 9.11
CA HIS A 279 -12.70 -2.13 9.76
C HIS A 279 -11.70 -0.98 9.95
N TYR A 280 -11.47 -0.16 8.92
CA TYR A 280 -10.58 1.00 9.00
C TYR A 280 -11.14 2.10 9.91
N GLY A 281 -12.46 2.27 9.97
CA GLY A 281 -13.12 3.15 10.93
C GLY A 281 -12.86 2.74 12.39
N LEU A 282 -12.86 1.44 12.69
CA LEU A 282 -12.52 0.92 14.01
C LEU A 282 -11.04 1.17 14.35
N ILE A 283 -10.13 0.94 13.41
CA ILE A 283 -8.71 1.26 13.56
C ILE A 283 -8.53 2.76 13.84
N LEU A 284 -9.19 3.62 13.08
CA LEU A 284 -9.11 5.07 13.23
C LEU A 284 -9.57 5.51 14.63
N LYS A 285 -10.71 4.99 15.10
CA LYS A 285 -11.23 5.26 16.45
C LYS A 285 -10.22 4.89 17.54
N GLN A 286 -9.56 3.75 17.41
CA GLN A 286 -8.58 3.26 18.40
C GLN A 286 -7.25 4.04 18.34
N THR A 287 -6.94 4.65 17.19
CA THR A 287 -5.75 5.46 16.94
C THR A 287 -5.89 6.90 17.45
N LEU A 288 -7.12 7.42 17.50
CA LEU A 288 -7.47 8.73 18.05
C LEU A 288 -7.56 8.65 19.58
N GLN A 289 -6.42 8.80 20.25
CA GLN A 289 -6.34 8.81 21.72
C GLN A 289 -6.14 10.24 22.25
N PRO A 290 -6.92 10.67 23.27
CA PRO A 290 -6.73 11.96 23.92
C PRO A 290 -5.27 12.15 24.36
N ASN A 291 -4.65 13.26 23.96
CA ASN A 291 -3.26 13.62 24.27
C ASN A 291 -2.16 12.66 23.74
N ASN A 292 -2.50 11.60 23.01
CA ASN A 292 -1.56 10.62 22.44
C ASN A 292 -1.93 10.19 21.01
N ASN A 293 -2.36 11.16 20.19
CA ASN A 293 -2.68 10.94 18.79
C ASN A 293 -1.48 10.38 18.02
N TRP A 294 -1.74 9.36 17.21
CA TRP A 294 -0.75 8.74 16.34
C TRP A 294 -0.91 9.26 14.91
N TYR A 295 -0.34 10.44 14.64
CA TYR A 295 -0.58 11.18 13.40
C TYR A 295 -0.20 10.40 12.14
N THR A 296 0.97 9.74 12.10
CA THR A 296 1.37 8.94 10.94
C THR A 296 0.37 7.84 10.63
N TRP A 297 -0.13 7.14 11.65
CA TRP A 297 -1.10 6.06 11.45
C TRP A 297 -2.48 6.57 11.06
N ILE A 298 -2.91 7.70 11.64
CA ILE A 298 -4.14 8.38 11.22
C ILE A 298 -4.06 8.71 9.72
N CYS A 299 -2.94 9.27 9.26
CA CYS A 299 -2.74 9.57 7.83
C CYS A 299 -2.79 8.29 6.97
N LEU A 300 -2.10 7.22 7.38
CA LEU A 300 -2.12 5.94 6.66
C LEU A 300 -3.52 5.34 6.56
N VAL A 301 -4.29 5.36 7.65
CA VAL A 301 -5.65 4.82 7.69
C VAL A 301 -6.61 5.67 6.84
N VAL A 302 -6.51 7.00 6.90
CA VAL A 302 -7.33 7.89 6.07
C VAL A 302 -7.02 7.69 4.58
N ILE A 303 -5.74 7.59 4.21
CA ILE A 303 -5.33 7.27 2.83
C ILE A 303 -5.87 5.90 2.42
N GLY A 304 -5.80 4.90 3.30
CA GLY A 304 -6.38 3.58 3.07
C GLY A 304 -7.89 3.65 2.77
N ILE A 305 -8.67 4.38 3.55
CA ILE A 305 -10.11 4.56 3.32
C ILE A 305 -10.37 5.22 1.95
N LEU A 306 -9.57 6.23 1.57
CA LEU A 306 -9.71 6.89 0.27
C LEU A 306 -9.42 5.94 -0.90
N ILE A 307 -8.42 5.07 -0.76
CA ILE A 307 -8.05 4.09 -1.79
C ILE A 307 -9.11 2.99 -1.89
N VAL A 308 -9.58 2.44 -0.76
CA VAL A 308 -10.71 1.48 -0.71
C VAL A 308 -11.94 2.05 -1.44
N ALA A 309 -12.30 3.31 -1.17
CA ALA A 309 -13.41 3.97 -1.86
C ALA A 309 -13.16 4.10 -3.38
N ALA A 310 -11.93 4.43 -3.79
CA ALA A 310 -11.54 4.49 -5.19
C ALA A 310 -11.58 3.10 -5.86
N THR A 311 -11.13 2.04 -5.18
CA THR A 311 -11.16 0.65 -5.64
C THR A 311 -12.60 0.18 -5.85
N ALA A 312 -13.48 0.41 -4.88
CA ALA A 312 -14.90 0.12 -5.02
C ALA A 312 -15.54 0.88 -6.19
N GLY A 313 -15.23 2.17 -6.35
CA GLY A 313 -15.69 3.00 -7.47
C GLY A 313 -15.21 2.48 -8.83
N LEU A 314 -13.94 2.11 -8.94
CA LEU A 314 -13.37 1.49 -10.14
C LEU A 314 -14.01 0.12 -10.42
N GLY A 315 -14.34 -0.65 -9.38
CA GLY A 315 -15.08 -1.90 -9.49
C GLY A 315 -16.48 -1.71 -10.10
N LEU A 316 -17.22 -0.68 -9.65
CA LEU A 316 -18.52 -0.29 -10.22
C LEU A 316 -18.39 0.11 -11.70
N VAL A 317 -17.39 0.93 -12.03
CA VAL A 317 -17.12 1.34 -13.42
C VAL A 317 -16.77 0.14 -14.30
N CYS A 318 -15.97 -0.80 -13.79
CA CYS A 318 -15.66 -2.03 -14.51
C CYS A 318 -16.92 -2.88 -14.75
N MET A 319 -17.78 -3.02 -13.73
CA MET A 319 -19.02 -3.78 -13.81
C MET A 319 -19.99 -3.23 -14.87
N ASN A 320 -20.09 -1.91 -15.00
CA ASN A 320 -20.90 -1.25 -16.02
C ASN A 320 -20.41 -1.50 -17.45
N ASN A 321 -19.15 -1.93 -17.61
CA ASN A 321 -18.56 -2.26 -18.90
C ASN A 321 -18.61 -3.77 -19.23
N PHE A 322 -19.14 -4.61 -18.34
CA PHE A 322 -19.28 -6.06 -18.58
C PHE A 322 -20.26 -6.35 -19.72
N GLY A 323 -19.95 -7.36 -20.54
CA GLY A 323 -20.70 -7.76 -21.73
C GLY A 323 -20.35 -6.97 -22.99
N ARG A 324 -19.43 -5.99 -22.92
CA ARG A 324 -19.04 -5.13 -24.06
C ARG A 324 -17.77 -5.57 -24.78
N GLY A 325 -17.39 -6.85 -24.65
CA GLY A 325 -16.21 -7.42 -25.31
C GLY A 325 -14.87 -7.23 -24.58
N LEU A 326 -14.85 -6.67 -23.36
CA LEU A 326 -13.63 -6.43 -22.59
C LEU A 326 -12.87 -7.71 -22.22
N LYS A 327 -13.61 -8.81 -22.02
CA LYS A 327 -13.12 -10.13 -21.65
C LYS A 327 -11.90 -10.58 -22.48
N MET A 328 -11.90 -10.38 -23.81
CA MET A 328 -10.83 -10.86 -24.69
C MET A 328 -9.47 -10.18 -24.47
N TYR A 329 -9.45 -8.95 -23.96
CA TYR A 329 -8.21 -8.21 -23.73
C TYR A 329 -7.66 -8.35 -22.31
N VAL A 330 -8.48 -8.86 -21.39
CA VAL A 330 -8.20 -8.84 -19.95
C VAL A 330 -7.73 -10.21 -19.41
N GLN A 331 -8.00 -11.28 -20.15
CA GLN A 331 -7.55 -12.63 -19.78
C GLN A 331 -6.02 -12.79 -19.85
N ARG A 332 -5.47 -13.55 -18.91
CA ARG A 332 -4.04 -13.89 -18.83
C ARG A 332 -3.85 -15.39 -18.59
N GLY A 333 -2.70 -15.94 -19.00
CA GLY A 333 -2.32 -17.33 -18.73
C GLY A 333 -3.25 -18.36 -19.39
N ARG A 334 -3.66 -19.38 -18.62
CA ARG A 334 -4.55 -20.46 -19.09
C ARG A 334 -5.91 -19.96 -19.58
N GLY A 335 -6.43 -18.87 -18.99
CA GLY A 335 -7.67 -18.24 -19.46
C GLY A 335 -7.53 -17.79 -20.91
N LYS A 336 -6.46 -17.03 -21.20
CA LYS A 336 -6.16 -16.57 -22.55
C LYS A 336 -6.02 -17.74 -23.52
N GLN A 337 -5.28 -18.80 -23.17
CA GLN A 337 -5.15 -19.98 -24.03
C GLN A 337 -6.50 -20.65 -24.32
N ARG A 338 -7.37 -20.79 -23.31
CA ARG A 338 -8.71 -21.35 -23.52
C ARG A 338 -9.55 -20.47 -24.43
N GLN A 339 -9.47 -19.15 -24.28
CA GLN A 339 -10.21 -18.22 -25.12
C GLN A 339 -9.66 -18.15 -26.56
N ASP A 340 -8.34 -18.21 -26.74
CA ASP A 340 -7.71 -18.29 -28.06
C ASP A 340 -8.16 -19.58 -28.78
N LEU A 341 -8.28 -20.71 -28.06
CA LEU A 341 -8.84 -21.96 -28.57
C LEU A 341 -10.35 -21.85 -28.89
N GLU A 342 -11.14 -21.22 -28.02
CA GLU A 342 -12.58 -20.97 -28.25
C GLU A 342 -12.79 -20.09 -29.49
N MET A 343 -11.96 -19.07 -29.70
CA MET A 343 -12.00 -18.20 -30.88
C MET A 343 -11.55 -18.91 -32.16
N ALA A 344 -10.50 -19.74 -32.10
CA ALA A 344 -10.07 -20.56 -33.23
C ALA A 344 -11.19 -21.53 -33.66
N LYS A 345 -11.83 -22.21 -32.70
CA LYS A 345 -12.93 -23.14 -32.98
C LYS A 345 -14.16 -22.47 -33.61
N ASN A 346 -14.49 -21.26 -33.20
CA ASN A 346 -15.58 -20.49 -33.82
C ASN A 346 -15.24 -19.99 -35.23
N THR A 347 -13.96 -19.76 -35.52
CA THR A 347 -13.52 -19.33 -36.86
C THR A 347 -13.60 -20.48 -37.86
N ASP A 348 -13.22 -21.69 -37.44
CA ASP A 348 -13.36 -22.91 -38.26
C ASP A 348 -14.83 -23.24 -38.59
N ASN A 349 -15.76 -22.99 -37.65
CA ASN A 349 -17.19 -23.20 -37.89
C ASN A 349 -17.83 -22.15 -38.81
N ASN A 350 -17.26 -20.95 -38.92
CA ASN A 350 -17.80 -19.86 -39.75
C ASN A 350 -17.23 -19.86 -41.19
N TRP A 351 -16.24 -20.72 -41.46
CA TRP A 351 -15.58 -20.90 -42.76
C TRP A 351 -16.03 -22.17 -43.49
N GLN A 352 -17.11 -22.82 -43.03
CA GLN A 352 -17.89 -23.66 -43.93
C GLN A 352 -18.63 -22.73 -44.88
N ILE A 353 -18.00 -22.44 -46.01
CA ILE A 353 -18.72 -22.00 -47.21
C ILE A 353 -19.78 -23.09 -47.42
N ASP A 354 -21.05 -22.71 -47.33
CA ASP A 354 -22.14 -23.55 -47.79
C ASP A 354 -21.95 -23.70 -49.31
N ASP A 355 -21.11 -24.67 -49.70
CA ASP A 355 -21.09 -25.24 -51.03
C ASP A 355 -22.34 -26.12 -51.12
N ASP A 356 -23.50 -25.51 -51.40
CA ASP A 356 -24.66 -26.13 -52.07
C ASP A 356 -25.64 -25.07 -52.61
#